data_AF-A0A1Q9BSJ8-F1
#
_entry.id   AF-A0A1Q9BSJ8-F1
#
_cell.length_a   1.000
_cell.length_b   1.000
_cell.length_c   1.000
_cell.angle_alpha   90.00
_cell.angle_beta   90.00
_cell.angle_gamma   90.00
#
_symmetry.space_group_name_H-M   'P 1'
#
loop_
_entity.id
_entity.type
_entity.pdbx_description
1 polymer ?
#
loop_
_entity_poly.entity_id
_entity_poly.type
_entity_poly.pdbx_seq_one_letter_code
_entity_poly.pdbx_strand_id
1 'polypeptide(L)'
;MSFKRARTLQTAGGAFTIDQEAEAEDTELIKANGQKYRKFLLERYASGLSTAADTCILAYLHTESGGRGTEDLGLDPDLATKHGAEHLRCHLAKEYEKPYVDYVAVPMVCKKSIGRVSVQHPTRVTSDMLRKELLALGLLGEGAKPDAKFVAEHLEADSEYMALYEGHPVAQKAFAEGFRREHVVPVSVYFDGVQYTKNENFLGFYMTNLRTGKQQLVWLLRLSELCSCGCRGWCSVFPLLEHFRRDMCFDHQDLRACIIDYKADWPAYIELCGFRTWSHNLHPCPICTVQKKDFLSVGTMTLYTCPEKLFDQTSYDEVVASSFRAARIAVPAGNPSVTR
;
A
#
# COMPACT_ATOMS: atom_id res chain seq x y z
N MET A 1 -20.07 -24.38 34.14
CA MET A 1 -20.28 -22.95 34.43
C MET A 1 -20.83 -22.83 35.84
N SER A 2 -19.99 -22.44 36.80
CA SER A 2 -20.33 -22.37 38.22
C SER A 2 -20.82 -20.97 38.56
N PHE A 3 -22.12 -20.84 38.85
CA PHE A 3 -22.70 -19.58 39.34
C PHE A 3 -22.21 -19.36 40.78
N LYS A 4 -21.31 -18.39 40.96
CA LYS A 4 -20.88 -17.95 42.29
C LYS A 4 -22.08 -17.33 43.03
N ARG A 5 -22.27 -17.80 44.27
CA ARG A 5 -23.31 -17.43 45.23
C ARG A 5 -23.51 -15.90 45.33
N ALA A 6 -24.76 -15.46 45.21
CA ALA A 6 -25.19 -14.13 45.61
C ALA A 6 -24.93 -13.96 47.12
N ARG A 7 -24.15 -12.94 47.49
CA ARG A 7 -23.98 -12.52 48.88
C ARG A 7 -25.23 -11.75 49.30
N THR A 8 -25.91 -12.25 50.33
CA THR A 8 -26.94 -11.51 51.05
C THR A 8 -26.27 -10.35 51.78
N LEU A 9 -26.53 -9.12 51.34
CA LEU A 9 -26.09 -7.89 52.01
C LEU A 9 -26.96 -7.68 53.26
N GLN A 10 -26.34 -7.77 54.45
CA GLN A 10 -26.91 -7.25 55.68
C GLN A 10 -26.75 -5.73 55.69
N THR A 11 -27.86 -5.00 55.59
CA THR A 11 -27.90 -3.54 55.72
C THR A 11 -27.83 -3.16 57.21
N ALA A 12 -26.63 -2.95 57.73
CA ALA A 12 -26.42 -2.19 58.96
C ALA A 12 -26.18 -0.72 58.59
N GLY A 13 -27.00 0.18 59.14
CA GLY A 13 -27.00 1.62 58.85
C GLY A 13 -25.78 2.38 59.40
N GLY A 14 -24.58 2.04 58.94
CA GLY A 14 -23.37 2.85 59.10
C GLY A 14 -23.14 3.69 57.86
N ALA A 15 -22.80 4.97 58.04
CA ALA A 15 -22.40 5.84 56.94
C ALA A 15 -21.19 5.21 56.22
N PHE A 16 -21.42 4.74 55.00
CA PHE A 16 -20.38 4.18 54.14
C PHE A 16 -19.52 5.35 53.65
N THR A 17 -18.39 5.59 54.31
CA THR A 17 -17.32 6.38 53.71
C THR A 17 -16.70 5.52 52.63
N ILE A 18 -17.05 5.81 51.37
CA ILE A 18 -16.39 5.19 50.23
C ILE A 18 -14.96 5.68 50.23
N ASP A 19 -14.03 4.73 50.16
CA ASP A 19 -12.60 5.00 50.11
C ASP A 19 -12.28 5.72 48.79
N GLN A 20 -11.92 7.00 48.87
CA GLN A 20 -11.74 7.87 47.70
C GLN A 20 -10.61 7.38 46.79
N GLU A 21 -9.64 6.63 47.32
CA GLU A 21 -8.55 6.04 46.56
C GLU A 21 -9.04 4.90 45.64
N ALA A 22 -10.00 4.09 46.11
CA ALA A 22 -10.57 3.00 45.32
C ALA A 22 -11.43 3.52 44.14
N GLU A 23 -12.16 4.62 44.32
CA GLU A 23 -12.93 5.25 43.24
C GLU A 23 -12.03 5.83 42.13
N ALA A 24 -10.86 6.36 42.49
CA ALA A 24 -9.91 6.90 41.53
C ALA A 24 -9.25 5.79 40.67
N GLU A 25 -8.86 4.67 41.29
CA GLU A 25 -8.30 3.53 40.57
C GLU A 25 -9.30 2.90 39.58
N ASP A 26 -10.55 2.75 39.99
CA ASP A 26 -11.62 2.25 39.13
C ASP A 26 -11.88 3.19 37.94
N THR A 27 -11.83 4.51 38.17
CA THR A 27 -12.03 5.52 37.11
C THR A 27 -10.95 5.45 36.03
N GLU A 28 -9.67 5.33 36.43
CA GLU A 28 -8.57 5.19 35.48
C GLU A 28 -8.63 3.87 34.70
N LEU A 29 -9.01 2.77 35.36
CA LEU A 29 -9.20 1.49 34.70
C LEU A 29 -10.35 1.52 33.68
N ILE A 30 -11.48 2.14 34.03
CA ILE A 30 -12.63 2.33 33.12
C ILE A 30 -12.19 3.14 31.90
N LYS A 31 -11.46 4.24 32.11
CA LYS A 31 -10.95 5.08 31.02
C LYS A 31 -9.96 4.32 30.12
N ALA A 32 -9.05 3.53 30.70
CA ALA A 32 -8.11 2.72 29.95
C ALA A 32 -8.80 1.65 29.08
N ASN A 33 -9.83 0.99 29.62
CA ASN A 33 -10.65 0.02 28.87
C ASN A 33 -11.48 0.72 27.79
N GLY A 34 -11.98 1.90 28.09
CA GLY A 34 -12.61 2.82 27.16
C GLY A 34 -11.77 3.12 25.93
N GLN A 35 -10.50 3.49 26.14
CA GLN A 35 -9.57 3.77 25.04
C GLN A 35 -9.30 2.51 24.17
N LYS A 36 -9.24 1.33 24.77
CA LYS A 36 -9.15 0.07 24.01
C LYS A 36 -10.39 -0.15 23.15
N TYR A 37 -11.57 0.11 23.70
CA TYR A 37 -12.83 0.01 22.96
C TYR A 37 -12.94 1.06 21.86
N ARG A 38 -12.50 2.30 22.12
CA ARG A 38 -12.39 3.38 21.15
C ARG A 38 -11.54 2.97 19.94
N LYS A 39 -10.35 2.43 20.19
CA LYS A 39 -9.45 1.93 19.14
C LYS A 39 -10.08 0.79 18.35
N PHE A 40 -10.71 -0.17 19.03
CA PHE A 40 -11.43 -1.27 18.39
C PHE A 40 -12.54 -0.77 17.44
N LEU A 41 -13.32 0.23 17.85
CA LEU A 41 -14.36 0.85 17.03
C LEU A 41 -13.77 1.50 15.76
N LEU A 42 -12.68 2.26 15.89
CA LEU A 42 -12.00 2.87 14.75
C LEU A 42 -11.42 1.82 13.79
N GLU A 43 -10.84 0.74 14.31
CA GLU A 43 -10.32 -0.36 13.49
C GLU A 43 -11.42 -1.10 12.73
N ARG A 44 -12.59 -1.34 13.36
CA ARG A 44 -13.75 -1.94 12.67
C ARG A 44 -14.28 -1.03 11.57
N TYR A 45 -14.34 0.27 11.82
CA TYR A 45 -14.78 1.24 10.80
C TYR A 45 -13.77 1.31 9.65
N ALA A 46 -12.47 1.43 9.95
CA ALA A 46 -11.41 1.50 8.95
C ALA A 46 -11.31 0.23 8.08
N SER A 47 -11.64 -0.93 8.65
CA SER A 47 -11.73 -2.22 7.91
C SER A 47 -13.05 -2.43 7.17
N GLY A 48 -14.00 -1.49 7.25
CA GLY A 48 -15.31 -1.60 6.62
C GLY A 48 -16.25 -2.62 7.28
N LEU A 49 -15.93 -3.08 8.49
CA LEU A 49 -16.71 -4.06 9.26
C LEU A 49 -17.82 -3.41 10.11
N SER A 50 -17.83 -2.09 10.23
CA SER A 50 -18.90 -1.30 10.82
C SER A 50 -19.19 -0.06 9.96
N THR A 51 -20.44 0.40 9.95
CA THR A 51 -20.76 1.67 9.31
C THR A 51 -20.32 2.83 10.20
N ALA A 52 -20.24 4.04 9.62
CA ALA A 52 -19.93 5.23 10.41
C ALA A 52 -21.01 5.52 11.46
N ALA A 53 -22.29 5.32 11.10
CA ALA A 53 -23.41 5.50 12.02
C ALA A 53 -23.34 4.52 13.19
N ASP A 54 -23.13 3.22 12.92
CA ASP A 54 -23.03 2.21 13.98
C ASP A 54 -21.89 2.51 14.94
N THR A 55 -20.74 2.91 14.40
CA THR A 55 -19.54 3.21 15.19
C THR A 55 -19.78 4.40 16.13
N CYS A 56 -20.42 5.46 15.64
CA CYS A 56 -20.78 6.62 16.46
C CYS A 56 -21.88 6.30 17.49
N ILE A 57 -22.90 5.54 17.12
CA ILE A 57 -24.00 5.15 18.02
C ILE A 57 -23.48 4.25 19.14
N LEU A 58 -22.61 3.28 18.83
CA LEU A 58 -22.02 2.40 19.84
C LEU A 58 -21.16 3.19 20.83
N ALA A 59 -20.35 4.15 20.36
CA ALA A 59 -19.57 5.04 21.22
C ALA A 59 -20.46 5.93 22.10
N TYR A 60 -21.58 6.42 21.54
CA TYR A 60 -22.57 7.21 22.27
C TYR A 60 -23.25 6.37 23.36
N LEU A 61 -23.80 5.20 23.04
CA LEU A 61 -24.46 4.31 23.99
C LEU A 61 -23.52 3.81 25.09
N HIS A 62 -22.25 3.54 24.75
CA HIS A 62 -21.22 3.22 25.74
C HIS A 62 -21.05 4.36 26.75
N THR A 63 -21.01 5.61 26.28
CA THR A 63 -20.88 6.81 27.13
C THR A 63 -22.12 6.99 28.01
N GLU A 64 -23.32 6.85 27.45
CA GLU A 64 -24.59 6.95 28.19
C GLU A 64 -24.73 5.84 29.26
N SER A 65 -24.17 4.66 29.02
CA SER A 65 -24.15 3.57 30.01
C SER A 65 -23.15 3.78 31.16
N GLY A 66 -22.49 4.94 31.22
CA GLY A 66 -21.47 5.27 32.23
C GLY A 66 -20.04 4.89 31.83
N GLY A 67 -19.84 4.40 30.61
CA GLY A 67 -18.51 4.21 30.05
C GLY A 67 -17.74 5.53 29.90
N ARG A 68 -16.41 5.44 29.85
CA ARG A 68 -15.52 6.59 29.61
C ARG A 68 -14.56 6.27 28.47
N GLY A 69 -13.95 7.26 27.86
CA GLY A 69 -12.86 7.11 26.87
C GLY A 69 -13.28 6.90 25.42
N THR A 70 -14.57 7.02 25.08
CA THR A 70 -15.10 6.98 23.70
C THR A 70 -15.94 8.21 23.35
N GLU A 71 -15.98 9.21 24.24
CA GLU A 71 -16.89 10.34 24.17
C GLU A 71 -16.66 11.17 22.89
N ASP A 72 -15.42 11.20 22.41
CA ASP A 72 -15.04 11.95 21.21
C ASP A 72 -15.54 11.33 19.91
N LEU A 73 -15.93 10.05 19.90
CA LEU A 73 -16.51 9.36 18.74
C LEU A 73 -18.04 9.33 18.76
N GLY A 74 -18.65 9.59 19.93
CA GLY A 74 -20.08 9.46 20.16
C GLY A 74 -20.87 10.54 19.45
N LEU A 75 -21.84 10.14 18.63
CA LEU A 75 -22.88 11.04 18.11
C LEU A 75 -24.25 10.49 18.47
N ASP A 76 -25.17 11.40 18.78
CA ASP A 76 -26.59 11.08 18.89
C ASP A 76 -27.05 10.29 17.64
N PRO A 77 -27.90 9.26 17.77
CA PRO A 77 -28.34 8.42 16.64
C PRO A 77 -28.90 9.21 15.45
N ASP A 78 -29.62 10.30 15.68
CA ASP A 78 -30.20 11.13 14.62
C ASP A 78 -29.13 11.92 13.86
N LEU A 79 -28.02 12.28 14.54
CA LEU A 79 -26.88 12.96 13.94
C LEU A 79 -25.88 11.98 13.30
N ALA A 80 -25.71 10.80 13.88
CA ALA A 80 -24.77 9.77 13.42
C ALA A 80 -25.09 9.33 11.99
N THR A 81 -26.37 9.18 11.66
CA THR A 81 -26.82 8.80 10.30
C THR A 81 -26.52 9.88 9.25
N LYS A 82 -26.46 11.16 9.64
CA LYS A 82 -26.23 12.30 8.74
C LYS A 82 -24.76 12.69 8.63
N HIS A 83 -24.04 12.69 9.74
CA HIS A 83 -22.71 13.28 9.87
C HIS A 83 -21.63 12.31 10.37
N GLY A 84 -21.98 11.06 10.69
CA GLY A 84 -21.03 10.10 11.28
C GLY A 84 -19.77 9.87 10.44
N ALA A 85 -19.89 9.82 9.11
CA ALA A 85 -18.76 9.56 8.23
C ALA A 85 -17.73 10.70 8.24
N GLU A 86 -18.18 11.96 8.22
CA GLU A 86 -17.31 13.13 8.31
C GLU A 86 -16.67 13.23 9.69
N HIS A 87 -17.47 13.03 10.75
CA HIS A 87 -17.00 13.01 12.12
C HIS A 87 -15.89 11.97 12.33
N LEU A 88 -16.12 10.70 12.00
CA LEU A 88 -15.09 9.67 12.16
C LEU A 88 -13.84 9.91 11.33
N ARG A 89 -13.93 10.52 10.14
CA ARG A 89 -12.73 10.88 9.36
C ARG A 89 -11.82 11.85 10.11
N CYS A 90 -12.39 12.81 10.84
CA CYS A 90 -11.60 13.72 11.68
C CYS A 90 -10.88 12.99 12.81
N HIS A 91 -11.49 11.97 13.41
CA HIS A 91 -10.88 11.19 14.49
C HIS A 91 -9.88 10.14 13.98
N LEU A 92 -10.17 9.48 12.84
CA LEU A 92 -9.23 8.60 12.15
C LEU A 92 -7.94 9.34 11.80
N ALA A 93 -8.03 10.59 11.33
CA ALA A 93 -6.86 11.41 11.00
C ALA A 93 -6.01 11.81 12.23
N LYS A 94 -6.56 11.73 13.44
CA LYS A 94 -5.84 11.94 14.70
C LYS A 94 -5.23 10.64 15.24
N GLU A 95 -5.96 9.53 15.08
CA GLU A 95 -5.56 8.22 15.58
C GLU A 95 -4.45 7.60 14.74
N TYR A 96 -4.58 7.70 13.42
CA TYR A 96 -3.59 7.20 12.49
C TYR A 96 -2.74 8.38 12.04
N GLU A 97 -1.47 8.36 12.41
CA GLU A 97 -0.48 9.30 11.90
C GLU A 97 -0.59 9.31 10.37
N LYS A 98 -0.71 10.51 9.78
CA LYS A 98 -0.77 10.63 8.32
C LYS A 98 0.46 9.91 7.78
N PRO A 99 0.28 8.90 6.90
CA PRO A 99 1.43 8.26 6.32
C PRO A 99 2.25 9.34 5.62
N TYR A 100 3.56 9.29 5.81
CA TYR A 100 4.45 10.13 5.04
C TYR A 100 4.30 9.72 3.57
N VAL A 101 3.70 10.62 2.80
CA VAL A 101 3.42 10.44 1.38
C VAL A 101 3.96 11.63 0.63
N ASP A 102 4.59 11.34 -0.49
CA ASP A 102 4.88 12.32 -1.52
C ASP A 102 3.67 12.43 -2.46
N TYR A 103 3.54 13.60 -3.09
CA TYR A 103 2.52 13.85 -4.09
C TYR A 103 3.19 13.93 -5.46
N VAL A 104 2.83 12.98 -6.33
CA VAL A 104 3.34 12.91 -7.70
C VAL A 104 2.27 13.42 -8.64
N ALA A 105 2.66 14.31 -9.55
CA ALA A 105 1.78 14.78 -10.62
C ALA A 105 1.53 13.66 -11.64
N VAL A 106 0.35 13.06 -11.58
CA VAL A 106 -0.06 11.92 -12.42
C VAL A 106 -1.13 12.37 -13.41
N PRO A 107 -0.96 12.15 -14.73
CA PRO A 107 -2.01 12.42 -15.69
C PRO A 107 -3.13 11.38 -15.55
N MET A 108 -4.36 11.82 -15.32
CA MET A 108 -5.53 10.96 -15.11
C MET A 108 -6.71 11.49 -15.92
N VAL A 109 -7.72 10.64 -16.15
CA VAL A 109 -9.01 11.06 -16.72
C VAL A 109 -9.91 11.52 -15.57
N CYS A 110 -10.29 12.78 -15.60
CA CYS A 110 -11.32 13.28 -14.70
C CYS A 110 -12.69 13.12 -15.35
N LYS A 111 -13.52 12.22 -14.79
CA LYS A 111 -14.89 11.98 -15.25
C LYS A 111 -15.75 13.25 -15.22
N LYS A 112 -15.48 14.19 -14.29
CA LYS A 112 -16.25 15.43 -14.16
C LYS A 112 -15.95 16.44 -15.27
N SER A 113 -14.68 16.59 -15.66
CA SER A 113 -14.27 17.51 -16.72
C SER A 113 -14.21 16.84 -18.10
N ILE A 114 -14.47 15.53 -18.18
CA ILE A 114 -14.37 14.71 -19.41
C ILE A 114 -13.05 14.99 -20.13
N GLY A 115 -11.96 14.95 -19.37
CA GLY A 115 -10.67 15.40 -19.87
C GLY A 115 -9.50 14.83 -19.09
N ARG A 116 -8.34 14.90 -19.73
CA ARG A 116 -7.06 14.60 -19.09
C ARG A 116 -6.70 15.74 -18.15
N VAL A 117 -6.45 15.42 -16.89
CA VAL A 117 -6.01 16.36 -15.86
C VAL A 117 -4.75 15.83 -15.17
N SER A 118 -3.95 16.71 -14.59
CA SER A 118 -2.85 16.30 -13.70
C SER A 118 -3.39 16.25 -12.27
N VAL A 119 -3.36 15.08 -11.64
CA VAL A 119 -3.79 14.86 -10.26
C VAL A 119 -2.54 14.72 -9.39
N GLN A 120 -2.56 15.33 -8.20
CA GLN A 120 -1.54 15.10 -7.19
C GLN A 120 -1.84 13.78 -6.50
N HIS A 121 -1.19 12.71 -6.96
CA HIS A 121 -1.42 11.36 -6.48
C HIS A 121 -0.52 11.07 -5.27
N PRO A 122 -1.08 10.64 -4.12
CA PRO A 122 -0.27 10.27 -2.98
C PRO A 122 0.48 8.96 -3.24
N THR A 123 1.74 8.91 -2.86
CA THR A 123 2.58 7.72 -2.92
C THR A 123 3.44 7.67 -1.66
N ARG A 124 3.55 6.50 -1.05
CA ARG A 124 4.40 6.36 0.12
C ARG A 124 5.86 6.25 -0.32
N VAL A 125 6.75 6.88 0.44
CA VAL A 125 8.19 6.81 0.24
C VAL A 125 8.66 5.45 0.76
N THR A 126 9.12 4.60 -0.15
CA THR A 126 9.46 3.19 0.14
C THR A 126 10.67 3.09 1.04
N SER A 127 11.68 3.93 0.84
CA SER A 127 12.86 3.98 1.72
C SER A 127 12.47 4.29 3.18
N ASP A 128 11.55 5.23 3.40
CA ASP A 128 11.04 5.54 4.74
C ASP A 128 10.20 4.41 5.34
N MET A 129 9.44 3.68 4.50
CA MET A 129 8.68 2.52 4.96
C MET A 129 9.60 1.40 5.45
N LEU A 130 10.69 1.15 4.71
CA LEU A 130 11.74 0.22 5.11
C LEU A 130 12.48 0.72 6.36
N ARG A 131 12.86 2.00 6.40
CA ARG A 131 13.54 2.62 7.55
C ARG A 131 12.71 2.47 8.83
N LYS A 132 11.42 2.81 8.79
CA LYS A 132 10.50 2.66 9.93
C LYS A 132 10.41 1.20 10.39
N GLU A 133 10.39 0.27 9.45
CA GLU A 133 10.38 -1.15 9.78
C GLU A 133 11.69 -1.60 10.44
N LEU A 134 12.85 -1.27 9.87
CA LEU A 134 14.15 -1.65 10.42
C LEU A 134 14.41 -1.00 11.78
N LEU A 135 13.99 0.25 11.97
CA LEU A 135 14.05 0.94 13.27
C LEU A 135 13.20 0.21 14.33
N ALA A 136 11.96 -0.18 13.97
CA ALA A 136 11.09 -0.92 14.88
C ALA A 136 11.65 -2.29 15.27
N LEU A 137 12.49 -2.88 14.43
CA LEU A 137 13.19 -4.14 14.68
C LEU A 137 14.57 -3.96 15.36
N GLY A 138 15.01 -2.72 15.61
CA GLY A 138 16.33 -2.44 16.17
C GLY A 138 17.50 -2.80 15.25
N LEU A 139 17.24 -2.93 13.94
CA LEU A 139 18.24 -3.23 12.90
C LEU A 139 18.93 -1.96 12.37
N LEU A 140 18.29 -0.81 12.57
CA LEU A 140 18.78 0.51 12.19
C LEU A 140 18.82 1.43 13.42
N GLY A 141 19.65 2.48 13.38
CA GLY A 141 19.78 3.48 14.44
C GLY A 141 21.04 3.35 15.30
N GLU A 142 21.34 4.38 16.08
CA GLU A 142 22.49 4.38 17.00
C GLU A 142 22.33 3.30 18.07
N GLY A 143 23.32 2.42 18.19
CA GLY A 143 23.30 1.32 19.15
C GLY A 143 22.49 0.10 18.71
N ALA A 144 22.07 0.01 17.44
CA ALA A 144 21.44 -1.17 16.86
C ALA A 144 22.31 -2.42 17.07
N LYS A 145 21.82 -3.34 17.92
CA LYS A 145 22.40 -4.66 18.21
C LYS A 145 21.43 -5.71 17.66
N PRO A 146 21.52 -6.03 16.35
CA PRO A 146 20.64 -7.03 15.75
C PRO A 146 20.79 -8.35 16.50
N ASP A 147 19.67 -8.98 16.86
CA ASP A 147 19.68 -10.30 17.48
C ASP A 147 20.28 -11.32 16.50
N ALA A 148 21.32 -12.03 16.94
CA ALA A 148 22.00 -13.03 16.12
C ALA A 148 21.03 -14.12 15.63
N LYS A 149 20.02 -14.45 16.43
CA LYS A 149 18.97 -15.40 16.05
C LYS A 149 18.08 -14.83 14.95
N PHE A 150 17.66 -13.57 15.07
CA PHE A 150 16.88 -12.89 14.03
C PHE A 150 17.64 -12.83 12.70
N VAL A 151 18.93 -12.51 12.74
CA VAL A 151 19.83 -12.51 11.58
C VAL A 151 19.84 -13.87 10.90
N ALA A 152 20.10 -14.96 11.63
CA ALA A 152 20.13 -16.30 11.06
C ALA A 152 18.78 -16.72 10.46
N GLU A 153 17.67 -16.41 11.13
CA GLU A 153 16.33 -16.84 10.69
C GLU A 153 15.79 -16.04 9.48
N HIS A 154 16.10 -14.75 9.36
CA HIS A 154 15.48 -13.88 8.36
C HIS A 154 16.44 -13.34 7.30
N LEU A 155 17.76 -13.46 7.51
CA LEU A 155 18.78 -13.06 6.54
C LEU A 155 19.44 -14.23 5.82
N GLU A 156 19.24 -15.47 6.27
CA GLU A 156 19.98 -16.64 5.77
C GLU A 156 19.07 -17.83 5.35
N ALA A 157 17.76 -17.75 5.54
CA ALA A 157 16.88 -18.92 5.47
C ALA A 157 16.51 -19.43 4.07
N ASP A 158 16.71 -18.65 3.00
CA ASP A 158 16.33 -19.07 1.63
C ASP A 158 17.50 -19.04 0.65
N SER A 159 17.98 -20.21 0.25
CA SER A 159 19.16 -20.34 -0.63
C SER A 159 18.96 -19.76 -2.02
N GLU A 160 17.73 -19.76 -2.57
CA GLU A 160 17.50 -19.31 -3.95
C GLU A 160 17.52 -17.77 -4.03
N TYR A 161 16.75 -17.10 -3.16
CA TYR A 161 16.77 -15.64 -3.09
C TYR A 161 18.11 -15.10 -2.60
N MET A 162 18.84 -15.87 -1.78
CA MET A 162 20.16 -15.47 -1.30
C MET A 162 21.20 -15.38 -2.40
N ALA A 163 21.22 -16.33 -3.35
CA ALA A 163 22.11 -16.26 -4.49
C ALA A 163 21.81 -15.04 -5.38
N LEU A 164 20.53 -14.76 -5.63
CA LEU A 164 20.09 -13.58 -6.38
C LEU A 164 20.48 -12.28 -5.66
N TYR A 165 20.29 -12.24 -4.34
CA TYR A 165 20.63 -11.09 -3.50
C TYR A 165 22.15 -10.82 -3.47
N GLU A 166 22.97 -11.84 -3.23
CA GLU A 166 24.44 -11.68 -3.17
C GLU A 166 25.04 -11.36 -4.54
N GLY A 167 24.43 -11.86 -5.62
CA GLY A 167 24.77 -11.52 -6.99
C GLY A 167 24.26 -10.15 -7.43
N HIS A 168 23.37 -9.51 -6.68
CA HIS A 168 22.70 -8.28 -7.12
C HIS A 168 23.68 -7.09 -7.15
N PRO A 169 23.77 -6.32 -8.26
CA PRO A 169 24.74 -5.23 -8.38
C PRO A 169 24.65 -4.17 -7.27
N VAL A 170 23.43 -3.87 -6.81
CA VAL A 170 23.22 -2.91 -5.70
C VAL A 170 23.74 -3.46 -4.38
N ALA A 171 23.58 -4.77 -4.13
CA ALA A 171 24.08 -5.39 -2.90
C ALA A 171 25.61 -5.40 -2.89
N GLN A 172 26.23 -5.84 -4.00
CA GLN A 172 27.68 -5.87 -4.16
C GLN A 172 28.29 -4.48 -4.00
N LYS A 173 27.69 -3.47 -4.63
CA LYS A 173 28.12 -2.06 -4.50
C LYS A 173 27.99 -1.58 -3.05
N ALA A 174 26.86 -1.85 -2.40
CA ALA A 174 26.64 -1.47 -1.00
C ALA A 174 27.66 -2.11 -0.05
N PHE A 175 27.98 -3.39 -0.23
CA PHE A 175 28.98 -4.07 0.59
C PHE A 175 30.39 -3.52 0.34
N ALA A 176 30.72 -3.17 -0.91
CA ALA A 176 31.98 -2.50 -1.24
C ALA A 176 32.07 -1.09 -0.60
N GLU A 177 30.94 -0.41 -0.42
CA GLU A 177 30.82 0.87 0.29
C GLU A 177 30.82 0.71 1.83
N GLY A 178 30.89 -0.53 2.35
CA GLY A 178 30.95 -0.80 3.78
C GLY A 178 29.59 -0.87 4.47
N PHE A 179 28.48 -0.95 3.72
CA PHE A 179 27.17 -1.16 4.33
C PHE A 179 27.12 -2.52 5.02
N ARG A 180 26.55 -2.54 6.23
CA ARG A 180 26.24 -3.79 6.93
C ARG A 180 25.14 -4.54 6.20
N ARG A 181 25.14 -5.88 6.29
CA ARG A 181 24.14 -6.72 5.62
C ARG A 181 22.73 -6.34 6.04
N GLU A 182 22.51 -6.08 7.32
CA GLU A 182 21.21 -5.66 7.88
C GLU A 182 20.66 -4.38 7.23
N HIS A 183 21.51 -3.54 6.63
CA HIS A 183 21.13 -2.28 5.99
C HIS A 183 20.87 -2.41 4.48
N VAL A 184 21.09 -3.58 3.89
CA VAL A 184 20.86 -3.82 2.46
C VAL A 184 19.66 -4.73 2.29
N VAL A 185 18.47 -4.20 2.03
CA VAL A 185 17.22 -4.96 2.11
C VAL A 185 16.87 -5.62 0.77
N PRO A 186 16.70 -6.96 0.69
CA PRO A 186 16.09 -7.61 -0.45
C PRO A 186 14.59 -7.32 -0.47
N VAL A 187 14.11 -6.89 -1.63
CA VAL A 187 12.76 -6.43 -1.86
C VAL A 187 12.13 -7.22 -3.00
N SER A 188 10.88 -7.62 -2.81
CA SER A 188 9.99 -8.07 -3.88
C SER A 188 8.98 -6.99 -4.19
N VAL A 189 8.71 -6.75 -5.46
CA VAL A 189 7.64 -5.84 -5.89
C VAL A 189 6.47 -6.64 -6.46
N TYR A 190 5.25 -6.24 -6.14
CA TYR A 190 4.04 -6.92 -6.58
C TYR A 190 3.00 -5.95 -7.12
N PHE A 191 2.40 -6.30 -8.26
CA PHE A 191 1.28 -5.56 -8.88
C PHE A 191 0.04 -6.44 -8.94
N ASP A 192 -1.10 -5.87 -8.57
CA ASP A 192 -2.37 -6.58 -8.63
C ASP A 192 -3.57 -5.69 -8.95
N GLY A 193 -4.51 -6.26 -9.71
CA GLY A 193 -5.81 -5.69 -9.99
C GLY A 193 -6.80 -6.05 -8.88
N VAL A 194 -6.99 -5.18 -7.91
CA VAL A 194 -7.92 -5.42 -6.79
C VAL A 194 -9.31 -4.92 -7.14
N GLN A 195 -10.29 -5.83 -7.11
CA GLN A 195 -11.70 -5.45 -7.32
C GLN A 195 -12.20 -4.54 -6.20
N TYR A 196 -12.70 -3.36 -6.55
CA TYR A 196 -13.29 -2.41 -5.60
C TYR A 196 -14.82 -2.46 -5.62
N THR A 197 -15.38 -2.45 -6.82
CA THR A 197 -16.82 -2.64 -7.04
C THR A 197 -17.04 -3.59 -8.21
N LYS A 198 -18.29 -3.94 -8.50
CA LYS A 198 -18.64 -4.75 -9.67
C LYS A 198 -18.07 -4.20 -10.99
N ASN A 199 -17.94 -2.87 -11.09
CA ASN A 199 -17.57 -2.19 -12.33
C ASN A 199 -16.21 -1.47 -12.24
N GLU A 200 -15.50 -1.59 -11.12
CA GLU A 200 -14.27 -0.85 -10.91
C GLU A 200 -13.24 -1.64 -10.13
N ASN A 201 -11.99 -1.50 -10.58
CA ASN A 201 -10.83 -2.10 -9.97
C ASN A 201 -9.79 -1.02 -9.68
N PHE A 202 -8.93 -1.31 -8.72
CA PHE A 202 -7.69 -0.60 -8.50
C PHE A 202 -6.51 -1.41 -9.01
N LEU A 203 -5.47 -0.74 -9.46
CA LEU A 203 -4.13 -1.28 -9.60
C LEU A 203 -3.34 -0.92 -8.34
N GLY A 204 -3.05 -1.92 -7.52
CA GLY A 204 -2.21 -1.79 -6.34
C GLY A 204 -0.76 -2.06 -6.68
N PHE A 205 0.15 -1.24 -6.14
CA PHE A 205 1.58 -1.51 -6.16
C PHE A 205 2.09 -1.73 -4.74
N TYR A 206 2.64 -2.91 -4.52
CA TYR A 206 3.09 -3.39 -3.24
C TYR A 206 4.59 -3.64 -3.27
N MET A 207 5.20 -3.41 -2.12
CA MET A 207 6.58 -3.73 -1.84
C MET A 207 6.62 -4.68 -0.65
N THR A 208 7.34 -5.79 -0.78
CA THR A 208 7.54 -6.75 0.29
C THR A 208 9.00 -6.76 0.69
N ASN A 209 9.26 -6.47 1.96
CA ASN A 209 10.55 -6.73 2.57
C ASN A 209 10.71 -8.25 2.71
N LEU A 210 11.57 -8.86 1.90
CA LEU A 210 11.70 -10.31 1.84
C LEU A 210 12.32 -10.91 3.10
N ARG A 211 12.94 -10.08 3.96
CA ARG A 211 13.47 -10.54 5.25
C ARG A 211 12.35 -10.77 6.25
N THR A 212 11.42 -9.82 6.33
CA THR A 212 10.36 -9.83 7.35
C THR A 212 9.07 -10.46 6.82
N GLY A 213 8.97 -10.66 5.50
CA GLY A 213 7.73 -11.03 4.82
C GLY A 213 6.68 -9.92 4.83
N LYS A 214 7.01 -8.73 5.33
CA LYS A 214 6.05 -7.64 5.47
C LYS A 214 5.77 -7.00 4.12
N GLN A 215 4.57 -7.22 3.62
CA GLN A 215 4.06 -6.53 2.44
C GLN A 215 3.48 -5.16 2.83
N GLN A 216 3.76 -4.17 2.00
CA GLN A 216 3.29 -2.81 2.21
C GLN A 216 2.83 -2.19 0.89
N LEU A 217 1.62 -1.61 0.90
CA LEU A 217 1.10 -0.84 -0.23
C LEU A 217 1.87 0.47 -0.37
N VAL A 218 2.38 0.77 -1.57
CA VAL A 218 3.14 1.98 -1.89
C VAL A 218 2.22 3.03 -2.53
N TRP A 219 1.48 2.66 -3.57
CA TRP A 219 0.45 3.48 -4.20
C TRP A 219 -0.68 2.63 -4.79
N LEU A 220 -1.82 3.27 -5.06
CA LEU A 220 -3.05 2.63 -5.54
C LEU A 220 -3.71 3.51 -6.60
N LEU A 221 -3.90 3.00 -7.82
CA LEU A 221 -4.54 3.74 -8.91
C LEU A 221 -5.90 3.15 -9.25
N ARG A 222 -6.92 3.98 -9.49
CA ARG A 222 -8.20 3.50 -10.00
C ARG A 222 -8.10 3.30 -11.51
N LEU A 223 -8.35 2.08 -11.99
CA LEU A 223 -8.21 1.77 -13.42
C LEU A 223 -9.09 2.65 -14.31
N SER A 224 -10.29 3.01 -13.83
CA SER A 224 -11.23 3.86 -14.57
C SER A 224 -10.81 5.34 -14.66
N GLU A 225 -9.73 5.73 -13.99
CA GLU A 225 -9.18 7.10 -14.01
C GLU A 225 -7.81 7.16 -14.70
N LEU A 226 -7.27 6.05 -15.19
CA LEU A 226 -6.03 6.06 -15.97
C LEU A 226 -6.20 6.84 -17.28
N CYS A 227 -5.10 7.40 -17.81
CA CYS A 227 -5.14 8.15 -19.06
C CYS A 227 -5.66 7.28 -20.23
N SER A 228 -6.64 7.81 -20.95
CA SER A 228 -7.19 7.20 -22.18
C SER A 228 -6.49 7.68 -23.47
N CYS A 229 -5.35 8.37 -23.36
CA CYS A 229 -4.64 9.03 -24.46
C CYS A 229 -3.85 8.06 -25.39
N GLY A 230 -4.37 6.85 -25.63
CA GLY A 230 -3.71 5.82 -26.44
C GLY A 230 -2.57 5.09 -25.74
N CYS A 231 -1.97 5.68 -24.70
CA CYS A 231 -0.93 5.08 -23.84
C CYS A 231 -1.44 3.92 -22.96
N ARG A 232 -2.76 3.61 -23.01
CA ARG A 232 -3.43 2.61 -22.17
C ARG A 232 -3.14 2.77 -20.67
N GLY A 233 -3.14 4.01 -20.18
CA GLY A 233 -2.83 4.30 -18.78
C GLY A 233 -1.35 4.30 -18.41
N TRP A 234 -0.43 3.87 -19.29
CA TRP A 234 1.01 3.84 -18.99
C TRP A 234 1.55 5.18 -18.50
N CYS A 235 1.12 6.25 -19.14
CA CYS A 235 1.52 7.60 -18.78
C CYS A 235 0.99 8.06 -17.41
N SER A 236 -0.01 7.39 -16.83
CA SER A 236 -0.44 7.54 -15.44
C SER A 236 0.44 6.72 -14.48
N VAL A 237 0.84 5.52 -14.88
CA VAL A 237 1.62 4.61 -14.02
C VAL A 237 3.10 5.00 -13.98
N PHE A 238 3.67 5.42 -15.12
CA PHE A 238 5.08 5.74 -15.27
C PHE A 238 5.61 6.79 -14.28
N PRO A 239 4.95 7.93 -14.03
CA PRO A 239 5.43 8.90 -13.03
C PRO A 239 5.57 8.30 -11.63
N LEU A 240 4.70 7.36 -11.25
CA LEU A 240 4.75 6.68 -9.95
C LEU A 240 5.88 5.65 -9.89
N LEU A 241 6.11 4.91 -10.98
CA LEU A 241 7.27 4.01 -11.08
C LEU A 241 8.59 4.77 -11.09
N GLU A 242 8.66 5.89 -11.81
CA GLU A 242 9.85 6.73 -11.82
C GLU A 242 10.11 7.36 -10.45
N HIS A 243 9.05 7.76 -9.73
CA HIS A 243 9.18 8.21 -8.35
C HIS A 243 9.69 7.09 -7.43
N PHE A 244 9.11 5.89 -7.51
CA PHE A 244 9.59 4.72 -6.79
C PHE A 244 11.06 4.41 -7.13
N ARG A 245 11.43 4.38 -8.41
CA ARG A 245 12.81 4.16 -8.86
C ARG A 245 13.75 5.21 -8.28
N ARG A 246 13.37 6.49 -8.29
CA ARG A 246 14.18 7.59 -7.73
C ARG A 246 14.40 7.41 -6.23
N ASP A 247 13.35 7.07 -5.50
CA ASP A 247 13.45 6.80 -4.06
C ASP A 247 14.38 5.61 -3.78
N MET A 248 14.20 4.49 -4.50
CA MET A 248 15.02 3.29 -4.29
C MET A 248 16.46 3.42 -4.79
N CYS A 249 16.72 4.23 -5.82
CA CYS A 249 18.05 4.52 -6.33
C CYS A 249 18.75 5.67 -5.61
N PHE A 250 18.06 6.39 -4.73
CA PHE A 250 18.66 7.47 -3.98
C PHE A 250 19.78 6.92 -3.08
N ASP A 251 20.87 7.67 -2.97
CA ASP A 251 22.04 7.29 -2.18
C ASP A 251 21.77 7.53 -0.69
N HIS A 252 20.83 6.76 -0.13
CA HIS A 252 20.46 6.85 1.27
C HIS A 252 21.66 6.46 2.14
N GLN A 253 22.08 7.31 3.07
CA GLN A 253 23.30 7.07 3.84
C GLN A 253 23.22 5.82 4.75
N ASP A 254 22.01 5.37 5.06
CA ASP A 254 21.71 4.37 6.08
C ASP A 254 21.12 3.07 5.51
N LEU A 255 20.64 3.08 4.27
CA LEU A 255 19.86 1.98 3.68
C LEU A 255 20.21 1.78 2.21
N ARG A 256 20.19 0.51 1.77
CA ARG A 256 20.13 0.12 0.37
C ARG A 256 19.01 -0.87 0.20
N ALA A 257 18.43 -0.94 -0.99
CA ALA A 257 17.44 -1.97 -1.27
C ALA A 257 17.63 -2.55 -2.67
N CYS A 258 17.49 -3.87 -2.74
CA CYS A 258 17.75 -4.67 -3.92
C CYS A 258 16.44 -5.32 -4.35
N ILE A 259 15.90 -4.93 -5.50
CA ILE A 259 14.72 -5.57 -6.06
C ILE A 259 15.18 -6.89 -6.67
N ILE A 260 14.94 -8.01 -5.97
CA ILE A 260 15.39 -9.35 -6.40
C ILE A 260 14.25 -10.21 -6.92
N ASP A 261 13.01 -9.75 -6.75
CA ASP A 261 11.82 -10.45 -7.19
C ASP A 261 10.78 -9.44 -7.69
N TYR A 262 10.10 -9.81 -8.76
CA TYR A 262 9.05 -9.02 -9.39
C TYR A 262 7.88 -9.95 -9.70
N LYS A 263 6.72 -9.64 -9.14
CA LYS A 263 5.49 -10.43 -9.28
C LYS A 263 4.39 -9.55 -9.86
N ALA A 264 3.63 -10.10 -10.78
CA ALA A 264 2.41 -9.48 -11.28
C ALA A 264 1.55 -10.59 -11.88
N ASP A 265 0.23 -10.44 -11.84
CA ASP A 265 -0.61 -11.23 -12.73
C ASP A 265 -0.39 -10.79 -14.19
N TRP A 266 -0.74 -11.66 -15.14
CA TRP A 266 -0.51 -11.37 -16.56
C TRP A 266 -1.13 -10.04 -17.02
N PRO A 267 -2.39 -9.72 -16.66
CA PRO A 267 -3.00 -8.42 -16.96
C PRO A 267 -2.22 -7.23 -16.39
N ALA A 268 -1.85 -7.23 -15.10
CA ALA A 268 -1.12 -6.13 -14.50
C ALA A 268 0.27 -5.99 -15.10
N TYR A 269 0.95 -7.09 -15.43
CA TYR A 269 2.23 -7.05 -16.13
C TYR A 269 2.12 -6.38 -17.50
N ILE A 270 1.07 -6.72 -18.25
CA ILE A 270 0.82 -6.14 -19.57
C ILE A 270 0.53 -4.64 -19.46
N GLU A 271 -0.32 -4.23 -18.51
CA GLU A 271 -0.62 -2.82 -18.26
C GLU A 271 0.60 -2.05 -17.80
N LEU A 272 1.42 -2.65 -16.92
CA LEU A 272 2.63 -2.03 -16.41
C LEU A 272 3.68 -1.89 -17.49
N CYS A 273 4.03 -2.92 -18.22
CA CYS A 273 5.11 -2.81 -19.20
C CYS A 273 4.64 -2.17 -20.50
N GLY A 274 3.41 -1.63 -20.56
CA GLY A 274 2.83 -1.08 -21.78
C GLY A 274 2.74 -2.11 -22.90
N PHE A 275 2.72 -3.40 -22.55
CA PHE A 275 2.61 -4.47 -23.52
C PHE A 275 1.19 -4.52 -24.11
N ARG A 276 1.07 -5.30 -25.17
CA ARG A 276 -0.21 -5.51 -25.83
C ARG A 276 -1.00 -6.56 -25.06
N THR A 277 -2.28 -6.30 -24.91
CA THR A 277 -3.26 -7.21 -24.28
C THR A 277 -3.66 -8.32 -25.24
N TRP A 278 -4.13 -9.45 -24.72
CA TRP A 278 -4.68 -10.54 -25.54
C TRP A 278 -5.87 -10.12 -26.42
N SER A 279 -6.51 -9.00 -26.10
CA SER A 279 -7.55 -8.39 -26.92
C SER A 279 -7.02 -7.71 -28.19
N HIS A 280 -5.71 -7.46 -28.31
CA HIS A 280 -5.09 -6.78 -29.45
C HIS A 280 -5.15 -7.64 -30.71
N ASN A 281 -5.67 -7.09 -31.81
CA ASN A 281 -5.92 -7.87 -33.04
C ASN A 281 -4.63 -8.32 -33.75
N LEU A 282 -3.60 -7.47 -33.81
CA LEU A 282 -2.36 -7.78 -34.55
C LEU A 282 -1.30 -8.52 -33.73
N HIS A 283 -1.16 -8.23 -32.44
CA HIS A 283 -0.13 -8.83 -31.57
C HIS A 283 -0.73 -8.98 -30.16
N PRO A 284 -1.56 -10.01 -29.91
CA PRO A 284 -2.16 -10.28 -28.61
C PRO A 284 -1.17 -10.89 -27.62
N CYS A 285 -0.08 -11.51 -28.11
CA CYS A 285 1.00 -12.04 -27.27
C CYS A 285 2.01 -10.93 -26.95
N PRO A 286 2.46 -10.78 -25.69
CA PRO A 286 3.55 -9.86 -25.36
C PRO A 286 4.94 -10.38 -25.76
N ILE A 287 5.07 -11.68 -26.05
CA ILE A 287 6.34 -12.37 -26.31
C ILE A 287 6.58 -12.61 -27.80
N CYS A 288 5.54 -12.59 -28.64
CA CYS A 288 5.68 -12.86 -30.07
C CYS A 288 4.72 -12.04 -30.93
N THR A 289 4.95 -12.06 -32.25
CA THR A 289 4.19 -11.26 -33.21
C THR A 289 2.92 -11.93 -33.74
N VAL A 290 2.48 -13.06 -33.16
CA VAL A 290 1.29 -13.80 -33.58
C VAL A 290 0.09 -12.87 -33.73
N GLN A 291 -0.77 -13.07 -34.74
CA GLN A 291 -2.01 -12.29 -34.85
C GLN A 291 -3.14 -12.98 -34.11
N LYS A 292 -4.15 -12.22 -33.67
CA LYS A 292 -5.29 -12.77 -32.93
C LYS A 292 -6.07 -13.81 -33.73
N LYS A 293 -6.13 -13.65 -35.06
CA LYS A 293 -6.74 -14.63 -35.97
C LYS A 293 -5.97 -15.96 -36.01
N ASP A 294 -4.67 -15.93 -35.74
CA ASP A 294 -3.75 -17.07 -35.79
C ASP A 294 -3.42 -17.60 -34.38
N PHE A 295 -3.92 -16.96 -33.32
CA PHE A 295 -3.57 -17.26 -31.92
C PHE A 295 -3.98 -18.68 -31.48
N LEU A 296 -5.04 -19.23 -32.09
CA LEU A 296 -5.51 -20.60 -31.84
C LEU A 296 -4.92 -21.61 -32.84
N SER A 297 -4.14 -21.16 -33.82
CA SER A 297 -3.53 -22.01 -34.85
C SER A 297 -2.24 -22.63 -34.32
N VAL A 298 -2.38 -23.60 -33.41
CA VAL A 298 -1.28 -24.33 -32.75
C VAL A 298 -0.48 -25.28 -33.66
N GLY A 299 -0.74 -25.29 -34.98
CA GLY A 299 -0.37 -26.37 -35.89
C GLY A 299 1.12 -26.73 -35.96
N THR A 300 2.03 -25.78 -35.76
CA THR A 300 3.49 -26.01 -35.74
C THR A 300 4.12 -25.67 -34.38
N MET A 301 3.30 -25.37 -33.37
CA MET A 301 3.78 -25.03 -32.04
C MET A 301 4.18 -26.30 -31.31
N THR A 302 5.43 -26.36 -30.84
CA THR A 302 5.89 -27.44 -29.96
C THR A 302 6.31 -26.85 -28.61
N LEU A 303 6.50 -27.70 -27.60
CA LEU A 303 7.05 -27.28 -26.31
C LEU A 303 8.42 -26.59 -26.43
N TYR A 304 9.14 -26.81 -27.52
CA TYR A 304 10.51 -26.32 -27.73
C TYR A 304 10.62 -25.25 -28.83
N THR A 305 9.54 -24.96 -29.56
CA THR A 305 9.56 -24.04 -30.70
C THR A 305 8.35 -23.11 -30.69
N CYS A 306 8.61 -21.80 -30.62
CA CYS A 306 7.64 -20.79 -30.98
C CYS A 306 7.73 -20.57 -32.51
N PRO A 307 6.73 -20.94 -33.31
CA PRO A 307 6.77 -20.76 -34.76
C PRO A 307 6.69 -19.28 -35.17
N GLU A 308 6.26 -18.43 -34.23
CA GLU A 308 6.07 -17.00 -34.42
C GLU A 308 7.33 -16.24 -34.01
N LYS A 309 7.64 -15.16 -34.76
CA LYS A 309 8.78 -14.31 -34.45
C LYS A 309 8.64 -13.76 -33.02
N LEU A 310 9.67 -13.98 -32.21
CA LEU A 310 9.74 -13.43 -30.87
C LEU A 310 9.81 -11.90 -30.92
N PHE A 311 9.14 -11.28 -29.97
CA PHE A 311 9.10 -9.84 -29.78
C PHE A 311 10.33 -9.44 -28.97
N ASP A 312 11.42 -9.14 -29.67
CA ASP A 312 12.70 -8.79 -29.06
C ASP A 312 12.71 -7.35 -28.51
N GLN A 313 13.75 -7.03 -27.73
CA GLN A 313 13.94 -5.70 -27.12
C GLN A 313 13.93 -4.58 -28.17
N THR A 314 14.55 -4.80 -29.33
CA THR A 314 14.58 -3.83 -30.44
C THR A 314 13.16 -3.53 -30.93
N SER A 315 12.35 -4.57 -31.17
CA SER A 315 10.96 -4.44 -31.60
C SER A 315 10.12 -3.73 -30.52
N TYR A 316 10.37 -4.01 -29.25
CA TYR A 316 9.74 -3.31 -28.13
C TYR A 316 10.10 -1.83 -28.12
N ASP A 317 11.38 -1.49 -28.18
CA ASP A 317 11.85 -0.10 -28.16
C ASP A 317 11.32 0.70 -29.35
N GLU A 318 11.22 0.09 -30.53
CA GLU A 318 10.62 0.71 -31.71
C GLU A 318 9.11 0.99 -31.51
N VAL A 319 8.37 0.04 -30.94
CA VAL A 319 6.93 0.19 -30.63
C VAL A 319 6.72 1.22 -29.54
N VAL A 320 7.54 1.23 -28.50
CA VAL A 320 7.52 2.21 -27.42
C VAL A 320 7.83 3.60 -27.99
N ALA A 321 8.91 3.75 -28.77
CA ALA A 321 9.27 5.01 -29.41
C ALA A 321 8.19 5.50 -30.38
N SER A 322 7.58 4.61 -31.16
CA SER A 322 6.43 4.91 -32.01
C SER A 322 5.23 5.40 -31.20
N SER A 323 4.91 4.70 -30.10
CA SER A 323 3.81 5.06 -29.19
C SER A 323 4.08 6.40 -28.50
N PHE A 324 5.32 6.68 -28.08
CA PHE A 324 5.73 7.98 -27.55
C PHE A 324 5.64 9.08 -28.61
N ARG A 325 6.04 8.82 -29.86
CA ARG A 325 5.89 9.77 -30.97
C ARG A 325 4.42 10.07 -31.26
N ALA A 326 3.55 9.06 -31.22
CA ALA A 326 2.11 9.23 -31.40
C ALA A 326 1.44 9.92 -30.19
N ALA A 327 1.94 9.66 -28.98
CA ALA A 327 1.44 10.25 -27.73
C ALA A 327 1.99 11.66 -27.45
N ARG A 328 2.99 12.13 -28.22
CA ARG A 328 3.33 13.56 -28.31
C ARG A 328 2.16 14.31 -28.97
N ILE A 329 1.09 14.48 -28.20
CA ILE A 329 0.22 15.64 -28.31
C ILE A 329 1.16 16.84 -28.32
N ALA A 330 1.17 17.60 -29.41
CA ALA A 330 1.99 18.80 -29.52
C ALA A 330 1.86 19.60 -28.22
N VAL A 331 2.94 19.68 -27.45
CA VAL A 331 3.01 20.62 -26.34
C VAL A 331 2.79 21.98 -27.00
N PRO A 332 1.70 22.72 -26.69
CA PRO A 332 1.56 24.07 -27.22
C PRO A 332 2.83 24.82 -26.84
N ALA A 333 3.51 25.42 -27.81
CA ALA A 333 4.68 26.24 -27.54
C ALA A 333 4.24 27.44 -26.67
N GLY A 334 4.44 27.34 -25.36
CA GLY A 334 4.15 28.40 -24.37
C GLY A 334 4.09 27.78 -22.97
N ASN A 335 4.85 28.18 -21.96
CA ASN A 335 5.34 29.50 -21.62
C ASN A 335 6.62 29.34 -20.76
N PRO A 336 7.76 29.98 -21.09
CA PRO A 336 9.05 29.74 -20.41
C PRO A 336 9.18 30.35 -19.00
N SER A 337 8.09 30.59 -18.27
CA SER A 337 8.09 31.44 -17.07
C SER A 337 7.81 30.71 -15.75
N VAL A 338 8.27 29.47 -15.56
CA VAL A 338 8.25 28.85 -14.22
C VAL A 338 9.59 28.21 -13.93
N THR A 339 10.57 29.05 -13.63
CA THR A 339 11.70 28.70 -12.75
C THR A 339 11.23 28.82 -11.31
N ARG A 340 11.18 27.71 -10.58
CA ARG A 340 11.55 27.61 -9.17
C ARG A 340 11.80 26.16 -8.79
#